data_AF-A0A2K4Y8D3-F1
#
_entry.id   AF-A0A2K4Y8D3-F1
#
_cell.length_a   1.000
_cell.length_b   1.000
_cell.length_c   1.000
_cell.angle_alpha   90.00
_cell.angle_beta   90.00
_cell.angle_gamma   90.00
#
_symmetry.space_group_name_H-M   'P 1'
#
loop_
_entity.id
_entity.type
_entity.pdbx_description
1 polymer ?
#
loop_
_entity_poly.entity_id
_entity_poly.type
_entity_poly.pdbx_seq_one_letter_code
_entity_poly.pdbx_strand_id
1 'polypeptide(L)'
;VIFQFTDGQWQARPETVPFPCVGPTGLAKSQTTVQTLALRPNPQGDLVGEMDLVVQTDECGQRGSVIRVPATLTRTADTPSGVSVPDPVSVPEPTGLLSPAPAAPSATKPAKPGG
;
A
#
# COMPACT_ATOMS: atom_id res chain seq x y z
N VAL A 1 -3.54 11.95 -0.73
CA VAL A 1 -2.46 11.17 -1.36
C VAL A 1 -1.53 12.05 -2.18
N ILE A 2 -0.22 11.80 -2.11
CA ILE A 2 0.83 12.48 -2.89
C ILE A 2 1.77 11.41 -3.42
N PHE A 3 2.18 11.52 -4.68
CA PHE A 3 3.12 10.61 -5.31
C PHE A 3 4.44 11.30 -5.62
N GLN A 4 5.53 10.54 -5.52
CA GLN A 4 6.85 10.93 -5.97
C GLN A 4 7.30 9.94 -7.06
N PHE A 5 7.93 10.43 -8.12
CA PHE A 5 8.47 9.56 -9.17
C PHE A 5 9.96 9.37 -8.98
N THR A 6 10.36 8.14 -8.65
CA THR A 6 11.76 7.76 -8.38
C THR A 6 11.98 6.36 -8.95
N ASP A 7 13.15 6.08 -9.51
CA ASP A 7 13.52 4.75 -10.03
C ASP A 7 12.50 4.13 -11.02
N GLY A 8 11.89 4.98 -11.87
CA GLY A 8 10.95 4.53 -12.89
C GLY A 8 9.56 4.19 -12.38
N GLN A 9 9.23 4.51 -11.14
CA GLN A 9 7.91 4.26 -10.54
C GLN A 9 7.39 5.46 -9.77
N TRP A 10 6.07 5.64 -9.82
CA TRP A 10 5.33 6.50 -8.91
C TRP A 10 5.13 5.78 -7.59
N GLN A 11 5.52 6.41 -6.49
CA GLN A 11 5.31 5.90 -5.13
C GLN A 11 4.51 6.90 -4.31
N ALA A 12 3.38 6.45 -3.76
CA ALA A 12 2.61 7.23 -2.81
C ALA A 12 3.40 7.37 -1.50
N ARG A 13 3.27 8.53 -0.84
CA ARG A 13 3.68 8.67 0.56
C ARG A 13 2.94 7.63 1.42
N PRO A 14 3.61 6.91 2.35
CA PRO A 14 2.94 5.94 3.20
C PRO A 14 1.86 6.60 4.07
N GLU A 15 0.69 5.95 4.16
CA GLU A 15 -0.43 6.41 4.99
C GLU A 15 -0.69 5.42 6.14
N THR A 16 -0.73 5.90 7.39
CA THR A 16 -1.04 5.07 8.56
C THR A 16 -2.53 5.16 8.87
N VAL A 17 -3.25 4.05 8.73
CA VAL A 17 -4.71 4.03 8.86
C VAL A 17 -5.21 2.78 9.60
N PRO A 18 -6.34 2.88 10.32
CA PRO A 18 -7.01 1.73 10.89
C PRO A 18 -7.56 0.81 9.79
N PHE A 19 -7.46 -0.49 10.00
CA PHE A 19 -7.94 -1.53 9.10
C PHE A 19 -8.78 -2.55 9.87
N PRO A 20 -10.03 -2.81 9.45
CA PRO A 20 -10.89 -3.77 10.14
C PRO A 20 -10.34 -5.18 10.01
N CYS A 21 -10.45 -5.97 11.08
CA CYS A 21 -10.03 -7.36 11.10
C CYS A 21 -10.90 -8.21 12.05
N VAL A 22 -10.84 -9.52 11.90
CA VAL A 22 -11.52 -10.47 12.80
C VAL A 22 -10.45 -11.20 13.62
N GLY A 23 -10.56 -11.11 14.94
CA GLY A 23 -9.61 -11.75 15.85
C GLY A 23 -9.84 -13.25 16.00
N PRO A 24 -8.93 -13.98 16.68
CA PRO A 24 -9.02 -15.43 16.85
C PRO A 24 -10.31 -15.92 17.54
N THR A 25 -10.95 -15.05 18.33
CA THR A 25 -12.21 -15.32 19.01
C THR A 25 -13.45 -15.08 18.14
N GLY A 26 -13.27 -14.71 16.86
CA GLY A 26 -14.36 -14.35 15.94
C GLY A 26 -14.92 -12.95 16.12
N LEU A 27 -14.39 -12.16 17.07
CA LEU A 27 -14.83 -10.79 17.31
C LEU A 27 -14.20 -9.81 16.31
N ALA A 28 -15.03 -8.89 15.80
CA ALA A 28 -14.57 -7.76 14.99
C ALA A 28 -13.68 -6.83 15.82
N LYS A 29 -12.55 -6.44 15.25
CA LYS A 29 -11.57 -5.52 15.84
C LYS A 29 -11.02 -4.60 14.74
N SER A 30 -10.12 -3.72 15.12
CA SER A 30 -9.37 -2.84 14.22
C SER A 30 -7.89 -2.94 14.56
N GLN A 31 -7.05 -2.95 13.53
CA GLN A 31 -5.59 -2.94 13.65
C GLN A 31 -5.02 -1.79 12.81
N THR A 32 -3.85 -1.29 13.16
CA THR A 32 -3.17 -0.25 12.41
C THR A 32 -2.43 -0.86 11.21
N THR A 33 -2.57 -0.23 10.04
CA THR A 33 -1.82 -0.57 8.82
C THR A 33 -1.04 0.64 8.33
N VAL A 34 0.11 0.38 7.70
CA VAL A 34 0.79 1.35 6.83
C VAL A 34 0.51 0.93 5.40
N GLN A 35 -0.07 1.83 4.61
CA GLN A 35 -0.46 1.59 3.23
C GLN A 35 0.45 2.36 2.28
N THR A 36 0.87 1.73 1.18
CA THR A 36 1.70 2.38 0.15
C THR A 36 1.27 1.86 -1.22
N LEU A 37 1.08 2.77 -2.18
CA LEU A 37 0.79 2.42 -3.58
C LEU A 37 2.03 2.70 -4.44
N ALA A 38 2.47 1.69 -5.20
CA ALA A 38 3.51 1.84 -6.21
C ALA A 38 2.93 1.54 -7.59
N LEU A 39 3.24 2.39 -8.57
CA LEU A 39 2.70 2.31 -9.93
C LEU A 39 3.82 2.57 -10.94
N ARG A 40 3.89 1.76 -11.99
CA ARG A 40 4.84 1.91 -13.09
C ARG A 40 4.11 2.17 -14.41
N PRO A 41 4.62 3.06 -15.26
CA PRO A 41 4.12 3.19 -16.62
C PRO A 41 4.23 1.86 -17.38
N ASN A 42 3.18 1.49 -18.09
CA ASN A 42 3.20 0.38 -19.03
C ASN A 42 3.29 0.90 -20.50
N PRO A 43 3.63 0.03 -21.47
CA PRO A 43 3.71 0.43 -22.88
C PRO A 43 2.38 0.91 -23.49
N GLN A 44 1.25 0.58 -22.87
CA GLN A 44 -0.08 0.99 -23.31
C GLN A 44 -0.45 2.43 -22.87
N GLY A 45 0.37 3.04 -22.00
CA GLY A 45 0.17 4.38 -21.47
C GLY A 45 -0.61 4.44 -20.15
N ASP A 46 -1.01 3.29 -19.60
CA ASP A 46 -1.55 3.19 -18.25
C ASP A 46 -0.44 3.07 -17.21
N LEU A 47 -0.80 3.17 -15.93
CA LEU A 47 0.06 2.77 -14.83
C LEU A 47 -0.43 1.46 -14.21
N VAL A 48 0.48 0.54 -13.92
CA VAL A 48 0.20 -0.75 -13.27
C VAL A 48 1.09 -0.94 -12.05
N GLY A 49 0.56 -1.60 -11.02
CA GLY A 49 1.35 -1.88 -9.83
C GLY A 49 0.51 -2.46 -8.70
N GLU A 50 0.88 -2.16 -7.46
CA GLU A 50 0.36 -2.83 -6.27
C GLU A 50 0.21 -1.84 -5.12
N MET A 51 -0.89 -1.97 -4.36
CA MET A 51 -1.01 -1.40 -3.04
C MET A 51 -0.60 -2.43 -1.99
N ASP A 52 0.42 -2.09 -1.20
CA ASP A 52 0.87 -2.87 -0.05
C ASP A 52 0.28 -2.30 1.24
N LEU A 53 -0.35 -3.16 2.04
CA LEU A 53 -0.82 -2.82 3.39
C LEU A 53 -0.06 -3.69 4.39
N VAL A 54 0.77 -3.06 5.20
CA VAL A 54 1.57 -3.72 6.23
C VAL A 54 0.93 -3.52 7.59
N VAL A 55 0.52 -4.62 8.24
CA VAL A 55 -0.10 -4.61 9.56
C VAL A 55 0.94 -4.28 10.64
N GLN A 56 0.70 -3.23 11.42
CA GLN A 56 1.64 -2.72 12.43
C GLN A 56 1.32 -3.20 13.85
N THR A 57 0.05 -3.40 14.17
CA THR A 57 -0.45 -3.82 15.49
C THR A 57 -1.04 -5.23 15.44
N ASP A 58 -1.38 -5.81 16.59
CA ASP A 58 -1.62 -7.26 16.71
C ASP A 58 -2.98 -7.65 17.30
N GLU A 59 -3.98 -6.77 17.22
CA GLU A 59 -5.31 -7.01 17.79
C GLU A 59 -5.96 -8.29 17.25
N CYS A 60 -5.62 -8.66 16.01
CA CYS A 60 -6.10 -9.84 15.30
C CYS A 60 -5.02 -10.92 15.11
N GLY A 61 -3.83 -10.80 15.72
CA GLY A 61 -2.74 -11.77 15.54
C GLY A 61 -2.10 -11.73 14.14
N GLN A 62 -2.15 -10.58 13.47
CA GLN A 62 -1.74 -10.40 12.07
C GLN A 62 -0.53 -9.47 11.92
N ARG A 63 0.10 -9.03 13.01
CA ARG A 63 1.23 -8.09 12.95
C ARG A 63 2.32 -8.57 12.01
N GLY A 64 2.80 -7.67 11.14
CA GLY A 64 3.83 -7.96 10.13
C GLY A 64 3.30 -8.64 8.87
N SER A 65 1.99 -8.95 8.79
CA SER A 65 1.37 -9.42 7.55
C SER A 65 1.36 -8.33 6.50
N VAL A 66 1.51 -8.74 5.24
CA VAL A 66 1.46 -7.85 4.07
C VAL A 66 0.30 -8.29 3.18
N ILE A 67 -0.66 -7.40 2.97
CA ILE A 67 -1.73 -7.57 1.98
C ILE A 67 -1.29 -6.82 0.72
N ARG A 68 -1.28 -7.50 -0.42
CA ARG A 68 -0.96 -6.93 -1.73
C ARG A 68 -2.20 -6.89 -2.60
N VAL A 69 -2.54 -5.70 -3.12
CA VAL A 69 -3.72 -5.48 -3.95
C VAL A 69 -3.28 -4.95 -5.31
N PRO A 70 -3.47 -5.72 -6.40
CA PRO A 70 -3.14 -5.28 -7.74
C PRO A 70 -3.93 -4.05 -8.14
N ALA A 71 -3.26 -3.09 -8.78
CA ALA A 71 -3.83 -1.81 -9.18
C ALA A 71 -3.51 -1.48 -10.65
N THR A 72 -4.47 -0.87 -11.32
CA THR A 72 -4.31 -0.26 -12.65
C THR A 72 -4.91 1.13 -12.62
N LEU A 73 -4.17 2.11 -13.14
CA LEU A 73 -4.60 3.50 -13.24
C LEU A 73 -4.55 3.94 -14.70
N THR A 74 -5.73 4.26 -15.22
CA THR A 74 -5.94 4.71 -16.60
C THR A 74 -6.39 6.16 -16.61
N ARG A 75 -5.79 6.99 -17.47
CA ARG A 75 -6.25 8.36 -17.70
C ARG A 75 -7.51 8.33 -18.55
N THR A 76 -8.64 8.79 -18.00
CA THR A 76 -9.93 8.78 -18.70
C THR A 76 -10.32 10.12 -19.31
N ALA A 77 -9.99 11.22 -18.64
CA ALA A 77 -10.29 12.58 -19.07
C ALA A 77 -9.33 13.59 -18.43
N ASP A 78 -9.41 14.84 -18.89
CA ASP A 78 -8.77 15.98 -18.22
C ASP A 78 -9.43 16.35 -16.89
N THR A 79 -8.73 17.14 -16.08
CA THR A 79 -9.26 17.67 -14.81
C THR A 79 -10.54 18.47 -15.07
N PRO A 80 -11.66 18.14 -14.40
CA PRO A 80 -12.91 18.89 -14.57
C PRO A 80 -12.77 20.37 -14.22
N SER A 81 -13.50 21.23 -14.95
CA SER A 81 -13.55 22.66 -14.63
C SER A 81 -14.04 22.89 -13.21
N GLY A 82 -13.34 23.73 -12.45
CA GLY A 82 -13.69 24.04 -11.06
C GLY A 82 -13.07 23.12 -10.01
N VAL A 83 -12.35 22.06 -10.41
CA VAL A 83 -11.54 21.25 -9.50
C VAL A 83 -10.14 21.86 -9.38
N SER A 84 -9.75 22.21 -8.15
CA SER A 84 -8.39 22.64 -7.83
C SER A 84 -7.58 21.46 -7.29
N VAL A 85 -6.45 21.15 -7.94
CA VAL A 85 -5.48 20.18 -7.45
C VAL A 85 -4.31 20.96 -6.83
N PRO A 86 -4.05 20.83 -5.52
CA PRO A 86 -2.95 21.54 -4.87
C PRO A 86 -1.58 21.20 -5.47
N ASP A 87 -0.66 22.16 -5.44
CA ASP A 87 0.74 21.93 -5.83
C ASP A 87 1.37 20.89 -4.88
N PRO A 88 1.88 19.75 -5.39
CA PRO A 88 2.46 18.69 -4.55
C PRO A 88 3.65 19.16 -3.71
N VAL A 89 4.37 20.20 -4.12
CA VAL A 89 5.53 20.76 -3.38
C VAL A 89 5.08 21.55 -2.15
N SER A 90 3.85 22.09 -2.17
CA SER A 90 3.29 22.85 -1.05
C SER A 90 2.84 21.98 0.12
N VAL A 91 2.75 20.66 -0.06
CA VAL A 91 2.25 19.76 0.98
C VAL A 91 3.40 19.13 1.77
N PRO A 92 3.52 19.41 3.07
CA PRO A 92 4.59 18.90 3.93
C PRO A 92 4.69 17.38 3.88
N GLU A 93 5.91 16.85 3.95
CA GLU A 93 6.09 15.42 4.21
C GLU A 93 5.55 15.05 5.60
N PRO A 94 4.97 13.84 5.76
CA PRO A 94 4.58 13.36 7.07
C PRO A 94 5.79 13.38 8.01
N THR A 95 5.73 14.19 9.05
CA THR A 95 6.73 14.25 10.13
C THR A 95 6.57 13.02 11.03
N GLY A 96 7.00 11.86 10.52
CA GLY A 96 6.94 10.60 11.25
C GLY A 96 7.65 9.52 10.46
N LEU A 97 8.85 9.12 10.91
CA LEU A 97 9.55 7.94 10.40
C LEU A 97 8.79 6.69 10.85
N LEU A 98 7.68 6.37 10.20
CA LEU A 98 7.02 5.09 10.36
C LEU A 98 7.38 4.23 9.15
N SER A 99 8.64 3.78 9.14
CA SER A 99 9.01 2.65 8.29
C SER A 99 8.08 1.50 8.65
N PRO A 100 7.41 0.86 7.68
CA PRO A 100 6.57 -0.29 7.96
C PRO A 100 7.38 -1.34 8.73
N ALA A 101 6.75 -1.98 9.72
CA ALA A 101 7.35 -3.12 10.40
C ALA A 101 7.94 -4.10 9.37
N PRO A 102 9.14 -4.67 9.62
CA PRO A 102 9.74 -5.64 8.71
C PRO A 102 8.74 -6.76 8.40
N ALA A 103 8.56 -7.08 7.12
CA ALA A 103 7.76 -8.22 6.73
C ALA A 103 8.32 -9.48 7.38
N ALA A 104 7.47 -10.30 7.99
CA ALA A 104 7.88 -11.63 8.40
C ALA A 104 8.32 -12.43 7.16
N PRO A 105 9.44 -13.17 7.21
CA PRO A 105 9.89 -13.95 6.06
C PRO A 105 8.81 -14.94 5.64
N SER A 106 8.47 -14.95 4.34
CA SER A 106 7.51 -15.91 3.80
C SER A 106 8.05 -17.33 4.00
N ALA A 107 7.30 -18.18 4.71
CA ALA A 107 7.65 -19.59 4.83
C ALA A 107 7.70 -20.23 3.43
N THR A 108 8.89 -20.59 2.98
CA THR A 108 9.08 -21.35 1.73
C THR A 108 8.39 -22.70 1.90
N LYS A 109 7.35 -22.95 1.10
CA LYS A 109 6.69 -24.25 1.02
C LYS A 109 7.73 -25.32 0.65
N PRO A 110 7.90 -26.40 1.44
CA PRO A 110 8.84 -27.47 1.09
C PRO A 110 8.43 -28.13 -0.23
N ALA A 111 9.40 -28.26 -1.15
CA ALA A 111 9.23 -29.05 -2.35
C ALA A 111 9.05 -30.53 -1.96
N LYS A 112 7.95 -31.14 -2.41
CA LYS A 112 7.69 -32.57 -2.24
C LYS A 112 8.65 -33.36 -3.15
N PRO A 113 9.42 -34.35 -2.64
CA PRO A 113 10.17 -35.25 -3.50
C PRO A 113 9.18 -36.19 -4.20
N GLY A 114 9.20 -36.22 -5.54
CA GLY A 114 8.56 -37.27 -6.33
C GLY A 114 9.37 -38.56 -6.22
N GLY A 115 8.68 -39.68 -6.02
CA GLY A 115 9.26 -41.03 -5.99
C GLY A 115 9.29 -41.70 -7.35
#